data_AF-A0A0Q7PN56-F1
#
_entry.id   AF-A0A0Q7PN56-F1
#
_cell.length_a   1.000
_cell.length_b   1.000
_cell.length_c   1.000
_cell.angle_alpha   90.00
_cell.angle_beta   90.00
_cell.angle_gamma   90.00
#
_symmetry.space_group_name_H-M   'P 1'
#
loop_
_entity.id
_entity.type
_entity.pdbx_description
1 polymer ?
#
loop_
_entity_poly.entity_id
_entity_poly.type
_entity_poly.pdbx_seq_one_letter_code
_entity_poly.pdbx_strand_id
1 'polypeptide(L)'
;MFGGVLLLLAALASAAILRDPRRFGFWREMPLAQRMVSLWGEPEVRRPVRKARRTVVAGPTAQRLSQPMLARIDLDLIYVDRNSTAYTRFKSWVDSALAGSIGYGFEATDAAMMYQLTGSGPYCDLAVRLVEQQVSAAEAAIAAGRNPEVAGDSYLEVGPMISDLAQTLDSCASRIPLQQQQRWSAYAEQTIWNVWNYANARWGNRAAPWTGWSVDNPGNNYHYSFLTATAYWALTNGRHPTWINFLNSQKWPPLADYYAHLPGGGSREGTGYGTAQMRLFTLYRIWRDATGVDYGNANSHLTDTISYWTHATVPTLDRFAPFGDQSRNSIPELYDYHRRLMLEARAVTNKPEARAIASWWLNNISVRQMTSGFNFRHDLLPAGTGGTPPANLTYSATGTGHLFSRTGWDREAMWVAFTAGPYVESHAHQDQGAFTLFSRDWMAVTSNIWSSSGIEQDTTMHNLVRFERSGSVVPQREGTTSSMVVTRGTAGAFVADANLTPAYGSGSPITSWRRRLDFSNRALTVTDTFQLTTGTTAIHQTHVPTLPTISGLTATTARMRMRVLSPAGATLSAVSMGGGHYRIEVRGGTTGYTVQYSEP
;
A
#
# COMPACT_ATOMS: atom_id res chain seq x y z
N MET A 1 2.99 -66.65 4.23
CA MET A 1 2.43 -66.56 5.60
C MET A 1 2.47 -65.11 6.03
N PHE A 2 1.33 -64.65 6.55
CA PHE A 2 1.02 -63.38 7.22
C PHE A 2 2.11 -62.32 7.43
N GLY A 3 1.77 -61.10 6.99
CA GLY A 3 1.51 -59.99 7.93
C GLY A 3 2.66 -59.03 8.23
N GLY A 4 2.49 -57.78 7.78
CA GLY A 4 2.77 -56.63 8.65
C GLY A 4 3.74 -55.55 8.12
N VAL A 5 3.15 -54.40 7.78
CA VAL A 5 3.49 -53.09 8.37
C VAL A 5 4.65 -52.24 7.75
N LEU A 6 4.22 -51.09 7.22
CA LEU A 6 4.78 -49.73 7.27
C LEU A 6 5.75 -49.18 6.19
N LEU A 7 5.28 -48.04 5.63
CA LEU A 7 6.01 -46.80 5.28
C LEU A 7 7.08 -46.82 4.17
N LEU A 8 6.77 -46.21 3.02
CA LEU A 8 7.56 -45.19 2.29
C LEU A 8 6.97 -45.01 0.87
N LEU A 9 6.60 -43.77 0.49
CA LEU A 9 6.79 -43.19 -0.87
C LEU A 9 5.99 -41.88 -0.99
N ALA A 10 6.65 -40.77 -0.66
CA ALA A 10 6.26 -39.43 -1.08
C ALA A 10 7.53 -38.70 -1.53
N ALA A 11 7.91 -38.88 -2.79
CA ALA A 11 8.78 -38.01 -3.58
C ALA A 11 9.01 -38.68 -4.95
N LEU A 12 8.44 -38.11 -6.02
CA LEU A 12 8.92 -38.11 -7.43
C LEU A 12 7.75 -37.86 -8.39
N ALA A 13 7.56 -36.60 -8.79
CA ALA A 13 6.88 -36.10 -10.01
C ALA A 13 6.60 -34.59 -9.77
N SER A 14 7.02 -33.61 -10.56
CA SER A 14 7.60 -33.62 -11.89
C SER A 14 8.33 -32.30 -12.12
N ALA A 15 9.60 -32.38 -12.49
CA ALA A 15 10.30 -31.34 -13.23
C ALA A 15 10.49 -31.87 -14.66
N ALA A 16 9.73 -31.34 -15.63
CA ALA A 16 10.06 -31.28 -17.05
C ALA A 16 8.85 -30.77 -17.83
N ILE A 17 8.98 -29.63 -18.52
CA ILE A 17 8.71 -29.45 -19.96
C ILE A 17 9.05 -27.99 -20.30
N LEU A 18 10.02 -27.84 -21.20
CA LEU A 18 10.45 -26.58 -21.81
C LEU A 18 10.21 -26.70 -23.32
N ARG A 19 9.76 -25.59 -23.94
CA ARG A 19 9.92 -25.16 -25.36
C ARG A 19 8.96 -25.70 -26.44
N ASP A 20 8.18 -24.78 -27.02
CA ASP A 20 7.92 -24.67 -28.46
C ASP A 20 7.63 -23.19 -28.84
N PRO A 21 8.40 -22.54 -29.76
CA PRO A 21 8.24 -21.14 -30.13
C PRO A 21 7.41 -20.86 -31.40
N ARG A 22 6.47 -21.72 -31.82
CA ARG A 22 5.65 -21.48 -33.04
C ARG A 22 4.14 -21.52 -32.83
N ARG A 23 3.58 -20.55 -32.10
CA ARG A 23 2.16 -20.12 -32.23
C ARG A 23 2.02 -18.63 -31.91
N PHE A 24 2.55 -17.79 -32.80
CA PHE A 24 2.22 -16.36 -32.82
C PHE A 24 1.29 -16.10 -34.00
N GLY A 25 0.09 -15.61 -33.69
CA GLY A 25 -0.88 -15.17 -34.68
C GLY A 25 -2.30 -15.50 -34.27
N PHE A 26 -2.81 -14.81 -33.24
CA PHE A 26 -4.24 -14.50 -33.02
C PHE A 26 -4.34 -13.71 -31.70
N TRP A 27 -3.92 -12.44 -31.73
CA TRP A 27 -4.07 -11.50 -30.62
C TRP A 27 -4.75 -10.24 -31.14
N ARG A 28 -6.08 -10.28 -31.18
CA ARG A 28 -6.98 -9.12 -31.19
C ARG A 28 -8.36 -9.69 -30.85
N GLU A 29 -8.98 -9.12 -29.82
CA GLU A 29 -10.37 -9.36 -29.36
C GLU A 29 -10.60 -10.50 -28.34
N MET A 30 -10.49 -10.18 -27.02
CA MET A 30 -11.39 -10.57 -25.89
C MET A 30 -10.86 -10.12 -24.48
N PRO A 31 -11.72 -9.98 -23.43
CA PRO A 31 -11.47 -9.17 -22.22
C PRO A 31 -10.71 -9.85 -21.05
N LEU A 32 -10.15 -9.00 -20.19
CA LEU A 32 -9.06 -9.19 -19.22
C LEU A 32 -9.47 -9.64 -17.79
N ALA A 33 -10.31 -10.68 -17.64
CA ALA A 33 -10.70 -11.18 -16.31
C ALA A 33 -10.05 -12.53 -15.90
N GLN A 34 -9.02 -12.99 -16.61
CA GLN A 34 -8.46 -14.35 -16.44
C GLN A 34 -6.94 -14.41 -16.27
N ARG A 35 -6.29 -13.33 -15.81
CA ARG A 35 -4.81 -13.29 -15.69
C ARG A 35 -4.21 -13.51 -14.30
N MET A 36 -4.98 -13.84 -13.26
CA MET A 36 -4.43 -13.90 -11.89
C MET A 36 -4.81 -15.15 -11.07
N VAL A 37 -4.80 -16.34 -11.67
CA VAL A 37 -5.03 -17.59 -10.92
C VAL A 37 -3.87 -18.56 -11.12
N SER A 38 -2.81 -18.36 -10.35
CA SER A 38 -2.01 -19.43 -9.76
C SER A 38 -0.97 -18.75 -8.89
N LEU A 39 -0.88 -19.10 -7.60
CA LEU A 39 0.32 -19.14 -6.75
C LEU A 39 -0.11 -19.21 -5.26
N TRP A 40 0.01 -20.43 -4.69
CA TRP A 40 0.09 -20.79 -3.26
C TRP A 40 -1.19 -20.72 -2.41
N GLY A 41 -1.46 -21.59 -1.42
CA GLY A 41 -0.78 -22.74 -0.82
C GLY A 41 -1.70 -23.28 0.31
N GLU A 42 -1.71 -24.59 0.56
CA GLU A 42 -2.68 -25.26 1.47
C GLU A 42 -2.39 -25.07 2.98
N PRO A 43 -3.40 -24.99 3.86
CA PRO A 43 -3.22 -25.00 5.31
C PRO A 43 -3.63 -26.33 6.00
N GLU A 44 -2.87 -26.67 7.03
CA GLU A 44 -2.96 -27.86 7.88
C GLU A 44 -4.12 -27.78 8.91
N VAL A 45 -4.78 -28.92 9.14
CA VAL A 45 -6.02 -29.07 9.90
C VAL A 45 -5.76 -29.24 11.40
N ARG A 46 -6.44 -28.45 12.26
CA ARG A 46 -6.64 -28.79 13.69
C ARG A 46 -8.10 -28.66 14.12
N ARG A 47 -8.59 -29.68 14.84
CA ARG A 47 -9.99 -29.88 15.28
C ARG A 47 -10.29 -29.23 16.65
N PRO A 48 -11.59 -28.98 16.97
CA PRO A 48 -12.01 -28.01 18.00
C PRO A 48 -12.47 -28.64 19.32
N VAL A 49 -12.56 -27.81 20.37
CA VAL A 49 -13.20 -28.14 21.66
C VAL A 49 -14.48 -27.32 21.85
N ARG A 50 -15.58 -28.01 22.16
CA ARG A 50 -16.92 -27.47 22.45
C ARG A 50 -17.08 -27.01 23.89
N LYS A 51 -17.97 -26.02 24.10
CA LYS A 51 -18.95 -25.82 25.22
C LYS A 51 -19.59 -24.43 25.03
N ALA A 52 -20.83 -24.09 25.39
CA ALA A 52 -22.10 -24.75 25.65
C ALA A 52 -23.16 -23.61 25.63
N ARG A 53 -24.38 -23.90 25.14
CA ARG A 53 -25.50 -22.93 25.01
C ARG A 53 -26.09 -22.53 26.37
N ARG A 54 -26.63 -21.31 26.44
CA ARG A 54 -27.79 -20.99 27.29
C ARG A 54 -28.74 -20.02 26.59
N THR A 55 -30.01 -20.42 26.58
CA THR A 55 -31.19 -19.77 26.00
C THR A 55 -31.93 -19.00 27.10
N VAL A 56 -32.50 -17.84 26.79
CA VAL A 56 -33.62 -17.26 27.56
C VAL A 56 -34.64 -16.64 26.59
N VAL A 57 -35.91 -16.79 26.98
CA VAL A 57 -37.17 -16.68 26.24
C VAL A 57 -37.74 -15.25 26.24
N ALA A 58 -38.58 -14.96 25.25
CA ALA A 58 -39.24 -13.67 24.96
C ALA A 58 -40.61 -13.46 25.66
N GLY A 59 -41.10 -12.21 25.67
CA GLY A 59 -42.51 -11.84 25.88
C GLY A 59 -42.76 -10.32 25.98
N PRO A 60 -44.01 -9.82 25.75
CA PRO A 60 -44.38 -8.79 24.77
C PRO A 60 -44.68 -7.39 25.37
N THR A 61 -44.83 -6.27 24.63
CA THR A 61 -46.05 -5.79 23.94
C THR A 61 -45.78 -4.51 23.11
N ALA A 62 -46.68 -4.20 22.17
CA ALA A 62 -46.56 -3.22 21.08
C ALA A 62 -47.07 -1.79 21.35
N GLN A 63 -46.75 -0.90 20.38
CA GLN A 63 -47.37 0.38 19.98
C GLN A 63 -46.81 1.72 20.53
N ARG A 64 -46.08 2.44 19.67
CA ARG A 64 -46.60 3.61 18.91
C ARG A 64 -45.60 4.02 17.83
N LEU A 65 -46.14 4.25 16.62
CA LEU A 65 -45.44 4.74 15.43
C LEU A 65 -45.07 6.22 15.61
N SER A 66 -43.78 6.47 15.80
CA SER A 66 -43.11 7.69 15.33
C SER A 66 -42.07 7.23 14.33
N GLN A 67 -42.18 7.62 13.06
CA GLN A 67 -41.07 7.38 12.14
C GLN A 67 -39.86 8.16 12.68
N PRO A 68 -38.78 7.50 13.11
CA PRO A 68 -37.59 8.21 13.53
C PRO A 68 -36.98 8.82 12.28
N MET A 69 -36.69 10.12 12.34
CA MET A 69 -35.84 10.83 11.40
C MET A 69 -34.56 10.00 11.22
N LEU A 70 -34.41 9.32 10.08
CA LEU A 70 -33.26 8.46 9.81
C LEU A 70 -32.02 9.34 9.77
N ALA A 71 -31.16 9.18 10.78
CA ALA A 71 -29.93 9.95 10.92
C ALA A 71 -29.04 9.68 9.71
N ARG A 72 -28.77 10.76 8.96
CA ARG A 72 -27.88 10.84 7.80
C ARG A 72 -26.47 10.36 8.17
N ILE A 73 -25.72 9.79 7.22
CA ILE A 73 -24.26 9.75 7.28
C ILE A 73 -23.83 11.22 7.24
N ASP A 74 -23.53 11.78 8.41
CA ASP A 74 -23.19 13.19 8.54
C ASP A 74 -21.80 13.44 7.94
N LEU A 75 -21.78 13.72 6.63
CA LEU A 75 -20.60 14.14 5.90
C LEU A 75 -20.54 15.66 5.96
N ASP A 76 -19.58 16.19 6.72
CA ASP A 76 -19.28 17.61 6.68
C ASP A 76 -18.72 17.95 5.28
N LEU A 77 -19.48 18.74 4.52
CA LEU A 77 -19.10 19.24 3.19
C LEU A 77 -18.93 20.76 3.17
N ILE A 78 -18.89 21.41 4.34
CA ILE A 78 -18.78 22.88 4.44
C ILE A 78 -17.47 23.41 3.84
N TYR A 79 -16.44 22.55 3.78
CA TYR A 79 -15.14 22.88 3.22
C TYR A 79 -15.15 23.00 1.68
N VAL A 80 -16.20 22.54 0.99
CA VAL A 80 -16.22 22.51 -0.47
C VAL A 80 -16.47 23.90 -1.05
N ASP A 81 -15.44 24.48 -1.66
CA ASP A 81 -15.57 25.71 -2.45
C ASP A 81 -16.20 25.41 -3.82
N ARG A 82 -17.49 25.76 -3.97
CA ARG A 82 -18.28 25.57 -5.19
C ARG A 82 -17.91 26.51 -6.33
N ASN A 83 -17.07 27.52 -6.08
CA ASN A 83 -16.54 28.40 -7.12
C ASN A 83 -15.16 27.94 -7.61
N SER A 84 -14.59 26.88 -7.02
CA SER A 84 -13.27 26.40 -7.38
C SER A 84 -13.23 25.67 -8.72
N THR A 85 -12.04 25.63 -9.33
CA THR A 85 -11.77 24.80 -10.52
C THR A 85 -11.88 23.30 -10.22
N ALA A 86 -11.57 22.88 -8.99
CA ALA A 86 -11.73 21.49 -8.55
C ALA A 86 -13.21 21.09 -8.53
N TYR A 87 -14.09 21.92 -7.96
CA TYR A 87 -15.53 21.69 -8.00
C TYR A 87 -16.07 21.65 -9.42
N THR A 88 -15.68 22.61 -10.27
CA THR A 88 -16.11 22.65 -11.68
C THR A 88 -15.71 21.38 -12.42
N ARG A 89 -14.49 20.90 -12.22
CA ARG A 89 -13.98 19.65 -12.82
C ARG A 89 -14.73 18.41 -12.31
N PHE A 90 -14.97 18.32 -11.00
CA PHE A 90 -15.76 17.22 -10.43
C PHE A 90 -17.20 17.25 -10.93
N LYS A 91 -17.85 18.42 -10.97
CA LYS A 91 -19.21 18.56 -11.51
C LYS A 91 -19.26 18.15 -12.98
N SER A 92 -18.32 18.59 -13.81
CA SER A 92 -18.26 18.20 -15.22
C SER A 92 -18.13 16.67 -15.41
N TRP A 93 -17.41 16.00 -14.52
CA TRP A 93 -17.30 14.54 -14.50
C TRP A 93 -18.65 13.87 -14.20
N VAL A 94 -19.37 14.35 -13.19
CA VAL A 94 -20.71 13.84 -12.85
C VAL A 94 -21.75 14.19 -13.92
N ASP A 95 -21.70 15.39 -14.49
CA ASP A 95 -22.58 15.81 -15.60
C ASP A 95 -22.39 14.92 -16.83
N SER A 96 -21.14 14.53 -17.13
CA SER A 96 -20.84 13.62 -18.25
C SER A 96 -21.46 12.24 -18.04
N ALA A 97 -21.36 11.70 -16.83
CA ALA A 97 -22.01 10.43 -16.47
C ALA A 97 -23.54 10.54 -16.52
N LEU A 98 -24.11 11.66 -16.06
CA LEU A 98 -25.55 11.93 -16.15
C LEU A 98 -26.04 11.98 -17.61
N ALA A 99 -25.23 12.52 -18.51
CA ALA A 99 -25.48 12.54 -19.95
C ALA A 99 -25.25 11.18 -20.66
N GLY A 100 -24.92 10.13 -19.90
CA GLY A 100 -24.72 8.77 -20.42
C GLY A 100 -23.28 8.41 -20.77
N SER A 101 -22.32 9.34 -20.59
CA SER A 101 -20.89 9.10 -20.78
C SER A 101 -20.21 8.76 -19.45
N ILE A 102 -20.48 7.56 -18.93
CA ILE A 102 -19.90 7.07 -17.68
C ILE A 102 -18.42 6.73 -17.92
N GLY A 103 -17.52 7.50 -17.31
CA GLY A 103 -16.09 7.27 -17.44
C GLY A 103 -15.60 6.12 -16.55
N TYR A 104 -14.38 5.63 -16.84
CA TYR A 104 -13.74 4.57 -16.07
C TYR A 104 -13.62 4.95 -14.58
N GLY A 105 -14.02 4.03 -13.70
CA GLY A 105 -13.96 4.21 -12.25
C GLY A 105 -14.97 5.22 -11.68
N PHE A 106 -15.99 5.61 -12.45
CA PHE A 106 -17.11 6.41 -11.91
C PHE A 106 -17.86 5.60 -10.85
N GLU A 107 -18.03 6.18 -9.67
CA GLU A 107 -18.70 5.55 -8.52
C GLU A 107 -20.07 6.17 -8.27
N ALA A 108 -21.05 5.41 -7.76
CA ALA A 108 -22.36 5.98 -7.39
C ALA A 108 -22.20 7.06 -6.31
N THR A 109 -21.18 6.95 -5.47
CA THR A 109 -20.75 7.96 -4.50
C THR A 109 -20.46 9.31 -5.16
N ASP A 110 -19.90 9.36 -6.37
CA ASP A 110 -19.64 10.64 -7.07
C ASP A 110 -20.97 11.37 -7.34
N ALA A 111 -21.99 10.63 -7.80
CA ALA A 111 -23.32 11.17 -8.05
C ALA A 111 -24.08 11.52 -6.76
N ALA A 112 -24.00 10.67 -5.73
CA ALA A 112 -24.62 10.94 -4.42
C ALA A 112 -24.02 12.19 -3.76
N MET A 113 -22.69 12.36 -3.80
CA MET A 113 -22.02 13.55 -3.28
C MET A 113 -22.44 14.81 -4.04
N MET A 114 -22.54 14.75 -5.37
CA MET A 114 -23.01 15.89 -6.16
C MET A 114 -24.47 16.25 -5.87
N TYR A 115 -25.33 15.26 -5.59
CA TYR A 115 -26.68 15.51 -5.07
C TYR A 115 -26.63 16.24 -3.72
N GLN A 116 -25.80 15.79 -2.77
CA GLN A 116 -25.65 16.47 -1.48
C GLN A 116 -25.16 17.92 -1.62
N LEU A 117 -24.31 18.20 -2.61
CA LEU A 117 -23.82 19.55 -2.86
C LEU A 117 -24.86 20.44 -3.54
N THR A 118 -25.70 19.91 -4.42
CA THR A 118 -26.56 20.74 -5.30
C THR A 118 -28.04 20.67 -4.98
N GLY A 119 -28.51 19.62 -4.30
CA GLY A 119 -29.94 19.28 -4.17
C GLY A 119 -30.60 18.81 -5.47
N SER A 120 -29.82 18.63 -6.55
CA SER A 120 -30.37 18.32 -7.88
C SER A 120 -30.74 16.84 -8.01
N GLY A 121 -32.04 16.58 -8.08
CA GLY A 121 -32.63 15.24 -8.18
C GLY A 121 -32.01 14.29 -9.23
N PRO A 122 -31.68 14.74 -10.45
CA PRO A 122 -31.06 13.89 -11.47
C PRO A 122 -29.76 13.18 -11.03
N TYR A 123 -28.93 13.80 -10.19
CA TYR A 123 -27.73 13.10 -9.68
C TYR A 123 -28.10 11.98 -8.70
N CYS A 124 -29.13 12.19 -7.90
CA CYS A 124 -29.67 11.17 -7.01
C CYS A 124 -30.27 10.01 -7.82
N ASP A 125 -31.01 10.31 -8.89
CA ASP A 125 -31.55 9.28 -9.81
C ASP A 125 -30.43 8.48 -10.49
N LEU A 126 -29.31 9.15 -10.85
CA LEU A 126 -28.12 8.47 -11.37
C LEU A 126 -27.49 7.52 -10.34
N ALA A 127 -27.26 7.99 -9.11
CA ALA A 127 -26.72 7.16 -8.03
C ALA A 127 -27.60 5.93 -7.77
N VAL A 128 -28.93 6.13 -7.68
CA VAL A 128 -29.90 5.05 -7.46
C VAL A 128 -29.85 4.00 -8.57
N ARG A 129 -29.78 4.44 -9.83
CA ARG A 129 -29.66 3.53 -10.99
C ARG A 129 -28.38 2.70 -10.96
N LEU A 130 -27.24 3.30 -10.61
CA LEU A 130 -25.96 2.60 -10.55
C LEU A 130 -25.95 1.54 -9.45
N VAL A 131 -26.45 1.88 -8.25
CA VAL A 131 -26.56 0.91 -7.15
C VAL A 131 -27.58 -0.18 -7.48
N GLU A 132 -28.71 0.14 -8.13
CA GLU A 132 -29.66 -0.89 -8.56
C GLU A 132 -29.02 -1.88 -9.52
N GLN A 133 -28.24 -1.39 -10.50
CA GLN A 133 -27.52 -2.24 -11.43
C GLN A 133 -26.57 -3.20 -10.69
N GLN A 134 -25.80 -2.70 -9.72
CA GLN A 134 -24.92 -3.50 -8.89
C GLN A 134 -25.69 -4.58 -8.11
N VAL A 135 -26.75 -4.19 -7.39
CA VAL A 135 -27.50 -5.12 -6.53
C VAL A 135 -28.27 -6.16 -7.36
N SER A 136 -28.93 -5.74 -8.43
CA SER A 136 -29.62 -6.67 -9.34
C SER A 136 -28.66 -7.66 -10.00
N ALA A 137 -27.44 -7.23 -10.38
CA ALA A 137 -26.43 -8.14 -10.91
C ALA A 137 -25.96 -9.15 -9.84
N ALA A 138 -25.78 -8.71 -8.59
CA ALA A 138 -25.43 -9.59 -7.49
C ALA A 138 -26.55 -10.61 -7.19
N GLU A 139 -27.80 -10.18 -7.12
CA GLU A 139 -28.96 -11.05 -6.93
C GLU A 139 -29.09 -12.08 -8.06
N ALA A 140 -28.90 -11.66 -9.31
CA ALA A 140 -28.89 -12.58 -10.46
C ALA A 140 -27.76 -13.62 -10.37
N ALA A 141 -26.56 -13.22 -9.93
CA ALA A 141 -25.46 -14.14 -9.70
C ALA A 141 -25.77 -15.14 -8.57
N ILE A 142 -26.35 -14.67 -7.47
CA ILE A 142 -26.77 -15.50 -6.33
C ILE A 142 -27.85 -16.51 -6.76
N ALA A 143 -28.86 -16.07 -7.51
CA ALA A 143 -29.93 -16.92 -8.04
C ALA A 143 -29.37 -17.99 -9.02
N ALA A 144 -28.34 -17.64 -9.78
CA ALA A 144 -27.61 -18.57 -10.65
C ALA A 144 -26.61 -19.48 -9.89
N GLY A 145 -26.57 -19.44 -8.55
CA GLY A 145 -25.67 -20.26 -7.75
C GLY A 145 -24.20 -19.86 -7.86
N ARG A 146 -23.90 -18.61 -8.22
CA ARG A 146 -22.53 -18.07 -8.34
C ARG A 146 -22.20 -17.13 -7.18
N ASN A 147 -20.92 -16.78 -7.04
CA ASN A 147 -20.52 -15.66 -6.20
C ASN A 147 -20.88 -14.35 -6.93
N PRO A 148 -21.47 -13.35 -6.26
CA PRO A 148 -21.58 -12.01 -6.81
C PRO A 148 -20.20 -11.35 -6.94
N GLU A 149 -20.11 -10.30 -7.76
CA GLU A 149 -18.87 -9.56 -8.04
C GLU A 149 -18.18 -9.04 -6.77
N VAL A 150 -18.95 -8.65 -5.75
CA VAL A 150 -18.41 -8.16 -4.47
C VAL A 150 -17.54 -9.17 -3.71
N ALA A 151 -17.68 -10.47 -4.02
CA ALA A 151 -16.82 -11.53 -3.47
C ALA A 151 -15.57 -11.80 -4.33
N GLY A 152 -15.42 -11.09 -5.45
CA GLY A 152 -14.26 -11.16 -6.32
C GLY A 152 -12.99 -10.70 -5.61
N ASP A 153 -11.86 -11.25 -6.04
CA ASP A 153 -10.53 -10.97 -5.49
C ASP A 153 -10.52 -10.90 -3.96
N SER A 154 -11.00 -11.96 -3.30
CA SER A 154 -11.12 -12.04 -1.83
C SER A 154 -11.76 -10.81 -1.17
N TYR A 155 -12.79 -10.25 -1.80
CA TYR A 155 -13.52 -9.05 -1.35
C TYR A 155 -12.70 -7.75 -1.39
N LEU A 156 -11.63 -7.65 -2.20
CA LEU A 156 -10.79 -6.44 -2.30
C LEU A 156 -11.61 -5.17 -2.54
N GLU A 157 -12.66 -5.23 -3.36
CA GLU A 157 -13.48 -4.08 -3.76
C GLU A 157 -14.80 -3.95 -2.98
N VAL A 158 -14.97 -4.68 -1.87
CA VAL A 158 -16.19 -4.58 -1.03
C VAL A 158 -16.39 -3.17 -0.46
N GLY A 159 -15.31 -2.48 -0.10
CA GLY A 159 -15.33 -1.12 0.42
C GLY A 159 -16.04 -0.15 -0.53
N PRO A 160 -15.50 0.07 -1.74
CA PRO A 160 -16.15 0.91 -2.76
C PRO A 160 -17.61 0.49 -3.04
N MET A 161 -17.87 -0.79 -3.32
CA MET A 161 -19.20 -1.28 -3.70
C MET A 161 -20.26 -1.08 -2.61
N ILE A 162 -19.91 -1.29 -1.34
CA ILE A 162 -20.83 -1.10 -0.22
C ILE A 162 -20.92 0.37 0.18
N SER A 163 -19.85 1.16 0.05
CA SER A 163 -19.89 2.60 0.30
C SER A 163 -20.80 3.34 -0.71
N ASP A 164 -20.83 2.88 -1.96
CA ASP A 164 -21.75 3.37 -3.00
C ASP A 164 -23.21 3.11 -2.63
N LEU A 165 -23.53 1.89 -2.20
CA LEU A 165 -24.86 1.51 -1.75
C LEU A 165 -25.27 2.31 -0.50
N ALA A 166 -24.41 2.33 0.52
CA ALA A 166 -24.65 3.00 1.80
C ALA A 166 -24.94 4.49 1.62
N GLN A 167 -24.07 5.21 0.92
CA GLN A 167 -24.22 6.66 0.72
C GLN A 167 -25.42 7.00 -0.17
N THR A 168 -25.71 6.17 -1.18
CA THR A 168 -26.89 6.35 -2.02
C THR A 168 -28.15 6.10 -1.20
N LEU A 169 -28.21 5.01 -0.42
CA LEU A 169 -29.35 4.72 0.43
C LEU A 169 -29.60 5.84 1.45
N ASP A 170 -28.54 6.37 2.04
CA ASP A 170 -28.60 7.47 2.99
C ASP A 170 -29.06 8.80 2.36
N SER A 171 -28.42 9.21 1.27
CA SER A 171 -28.66 10.53 0.65
C SER A 171 -29.95 10.54 -0.17
N CYS A 172 -30.31 9.41 -0.78
CA CYS A 172 -31.38 9.29 -1.77
C CYS A 172 -32.59 8.49 -1.27
N ALA A 173 -32.68 8.18 0.03
CA ALA A 173 -33.75 7.35 0.61
C ALA A 173 -35.16 7.72 0.11
N SER A 174 -35.49 9.01 0.05
CA SER A 174 -36.82 9.50 -0.36
C SER A 174 -37.17 9.19 -1.82
N ARG A 175 -36.18 8.84 -2.65
CA ARG A 175 -36.35 8.46 -4.06
C ARG A 175 -36.27 6.95 -4.29
N ILE A 176 -36.00 6.16 -3.25
CA ILE A 176 -35.88 4.71 -3.33
C ILE A 176 -37.12 4.07 -2.71
N PRO A 177 -37.93 3.31 -3.45
CA PRO A 177 -39.06 2.57 -2.89
C PRO A 177 -38.65 1.67 -1.71
N LEU A 178 -39.49 1.57 -0.68
CA LEU A 178 -39.19 0.80 0.54
C LEU A 178 -38.77 -0.65 0.26
N GLN A 179 -39.40 -1.31 -0.71
CA GLN A 179 -39.05 -2.68 -1.10
C GLN A 179 -37.63 -2.76 -1.70
N GLN A 180 -37.21 -1.76 -2.46
CA GLN A 180 -35.87 -1.67 -3.02
C GLN A 180 -34.84 -1.40 -1.91
N GLN A 181 -35.15 -0.49 -0.97
CA GLN A 181 -34.31 -0.25 0.21
C GLN A 181 -34.08 -1.55 1.01
N GLN A 182 -35.13 -2.35 1.21
CA GLN A 182 -35.04 -3.65 1.90
C GLN A 182 -34.14 -4.66 1.19
N ARG A 183 -34.26 -4.78 -0.15
CA ARG A 183 -33.41 -5.66 -0.97
C ARG A 183 -31.93 -5.27 -0.88
N TRP A 184 -31.65 -3.98 -1.08
CA TRP A 184 -30.29 -3.45 -0.99
C TRP A 184 -29.69 -3.66 0.40
N SER A 185 -30.49 -3.44 1.44
CA SER A 185 -30.06 -3.66 2.83
C SER A 185 -29.75 -5.13 3.11
N ALA A 186 -30.57 -6.06 2.63
CA ALA A 186 -30.32 -7.49 2.78
C ALA A 186 -29.03 -7.93 2.06
N TYR A 187 -28.77 -7.38 0.87
CA TYR A 187 -27.52 -7.62 0.13
C TYR A 187 -26.29 -7.09 0.88
N ALA A 188 -26.33 -5.85 1.38
CA ALA A 188 -25.23 -5.25 2.14
C ALA A 188 -24.95 -6.04 3.43
N GLU A 189 -25.99 -6.41 4.18
CA GLU A 189 -25.87 -7.19 5.41
C GLU A 189 -25.26 -8.57 5.15
N GLN A 190 -25.72 -9.30 4.13
CA GLN A 190 -25.16 -10.59 3.76
C GLN A 190 -23.69 -10.48 3.34
N THR A 191 -23.34 -9.41 2.61
CA THR A 191 -21.97 -9.15 2.16
C THR A 191 -21.03 -8.94 3.33
N ILE A 192 -21.37 -8.03 4.25
CA ILE A 192 -20.53 -7.73 5.42
C ILE A 192 -20.44 -8.94 6.34
N TRP A 193 -21.55 -9.65 6.53
CA TRP A 193 -21.54 -10.89 7.30
C TRP A 193 -20.58 -11.92 6.69
N ASN A 194 -20.56 -12.10 5.37
CA ASN A 194 -19.66 -13.03 4.68
C ASN A 194 -18.18 -12.64 4.80
N VAL A 195 -17.86 -11.35 4.83
CA VAL A 195 -16.48 -10.88 5.04
C VAL A 195 -15.98 -11.33 6.42
N TRP A 196 -16.76 -11.05 7.48
CA TRP A 196 -16.33 -11.32 8.85
C TRP A 196 -16.58 -12.76 9.33
N ASN A 197 -17.46 -13.50 8.66
CA ASN A 197 -17.76 -14.91 8.93
C ASN A 197 -17.28 -15.79 7.77
N TYR A 198 -16.08 -15.51 7.26
CA TYR A 198 -15.51 -16.07 6.02
C TYR A 198 -15.60 -17.61 5.92
N ALA A 199 -15.39 -18.34 7.02
CA ALA A 199 -15.47 -19.81 7.04
C ALA A 199 -16.91 -20.35 6.86
N ASN A 200 -17.91 -19.52 7.16
CA ASN A 200 -19.33 -19.84 7.04
C ASN A 200 -20.03 -19.01 5.97
N ALA A 201 -19.28 -18.26 5.14
CA ALA A 201 -19.85 -17.36 4.15
C ALA A 201 -20.81 -18.09 3.20
N ARG A 202 -21.93 -17.44 2.84
CA ARG A 202 -22.96 -18.00 1.96
C ARG A 202 -23.55 -16.94 1.04
N TRP A 203 -23.96 -17.40 -0.13
CA TRP A 203 -24.71 -16.60 -1.09
C TRP A 203 -26.04 -17.30 -1.34
N GLY A 204 -27.13 -16.73 -0.81
CA GLY A 204 -28.40 -17.44 -0.68
C GLY A 204 -28.23 -18.72 0.15
N ASN A 205 -28.67 -19.85 -0.38
CA ASN A 205 -28.53 -21.15 0.29
C ASN A 205 -27.19 -21.85 0.02
N ARG A 206 -26.32 -21.30 -0.83
CA ARG A 206 -25.06 -21.96 -1.21
C ARG A 206 -23.90 -21.52 -0.31
N ALA A 207 -23.14 -22.48 0.20
CA ALA A 207 -21.89 -22.19 0.92
C ALA A 207 -20.83 -21.64 -0.05
N ALA A 208 -20.12 -20.60 0.39
CA ALA A 208 -19.06 -19.94 -0.35
C ALA A 208 -17.95 -19.47 0.62
N PRO A 209 -17.35 -20.39 1.40
CA PRO A 209 -16.27 -20.02 2.31
C PRO A 209 -15.06 -19.50 1.53
N TRP A 210 -14.30 -18.62 2.17
CA TRP A 210 -13.05 -18.08 1.62
C TRP A 210 -11.99 -18.04 2.72
N THR A 211 -10.75 -17.67 2.39
CA THR A 211 -9.60 -17.83 3.30
C THR A 211 -9.64 -16.91 4.51
N GLY A 212 -10.30 -15.74 4.42
CA GLY A 212 -10.30 -14.74 5.48
C GLY A 212 -8.92 -14.10 5.73
N TRP A 213 -7.96 -14.26 4.82
CA TRP A 213 -6.54 -14.05 5.11
C TRP A 213 -6.16 -12.63 5.62
N SER A 214 -6.95 -11.61 5.32
CA SER A 214 -6.69 -10.20 5.70
C SER A 214 -7.72 -9.64 6.70
N VAL A 215 -8.61 -10.45 7.28
CA VAL A 215 -9.64 -9.94 8.22
C VAL A 215 -9.07 -9.39 9.53
N ASP A 216 -7.82 -9.74 9.86
CA ASP A 216 -7.11 -9.28 11.06
C ASP A 216 -5.71 -8.72 10.75
N ASN A 217 -5.48 -8.20 9.54
CA ASN A 217 -4.23 -7.51 9.17
C ASN A 217 -4.44 -5.99 9.01
N PRO A 218 -4.16 -5.17 10.04
CA PRO A 218 -4.31 -3.72 9.96
C PRO A 218 -3.33 -3.01 9.00
N GLY A 219 -2.27 -3.69 8.55
CA GLY A 219 -1.32 -3.18 7.57
C GLY A 219 -1.78 -3.28 6.12
N ASN A 220 -2.84 -4.04 5.86
CA ASN A 220 -3.17 -4.50 4.53
C ASN A 220 -4.33 -3.74 3.87
N ASN A 221 -4.24 -3.51 2.56
CA ASN A 221 -5.23 -2.77 1.80
C ASN A 221 -6.60 -3.45 1.72
N TYR A 222 -6.66 -4.79 1.76
CA TYR A 222 -7.93 -5.53 1.82
C TYR A 222 -8.67 -5.23 3.12
N HIS A 223 -7.93 -5.21 4.24
CA HIS A 223 -8.50 -4.88 5.54
C HIS A 223 -9.13 -3.48 5.55
N TYR A 224 -8.50 -2.49 4.91
CA TYR A 224 -9.10 -1.16 4.76
C TYR A 224 -10.42 -1.20 3.99
N SER A 225 -10.51 -2.04 2.96
CA SER A 225 -11.74 -2.23 2.19
C SER A 225 -12.85 -2.85 3.05
N PHE A 226 -12.50 -3.86 3.87
CA PHE A 226 -13.45 -4.53 4.78
C PHE A 226 -13.97 -3.55 5.85
N LEU A 227 -13.08 -2.76 6.45
CA LEU A 227 -13.45 -1.72 7.41
C LEU A 227 -14.29 -0.63 6.77
N THR A 228 -13.95 -0.21 5.54
CA THR A 228 -14.71 0.78 4.77
C THR A 228 -16.15 0.29 4.58
N ALA A 229 -16.35 -0.90 4.00
CA ALA A 229 -17.69 -1.46 3.79
C ALA A 229 -18.50 -1.52 5.08
N THR A 230 -17.87 -2.03 6.14
CA THR A 230 -18.52 -2.22 7.45
C THR A 230 -18.87 -0.90 8.10
N ALA A 231 -17.99 0.09 8.07
CA ALA A 231 -18.23 1.40 8.68
C ALA A 231 -19.32 2.18 7.94
N TYR A 232 -19.28 2.25 6.61
CA TYR A 232 -20.31 2.93 5.84
C TYR A 232 -21.69 2.29 6.06
N TRP A 233 -21.77 0.96 6.03
CA TRP A 233 -23.02 0.27 6.34
C TRP A 233 -23.47 0.49 7.79
N ALA A 234 -22.53 0.42 8.74
CA ALA A 234 -22.82 0.68 10.15
C ALA A 234 -23.37 2.08 10.39
N LEU A 235 -22.99 3.08 9.60
CA LEU A 235 -23.47 4.47 9.73
C LEU A 235 -24.80 4.71 9.01
N THR A 236 -25.14 3.90 8.00
CA THR A 236 -26.37 4.05 7.22
C THR A 236 -27.62 3.79 8.08
N ASN A 237 -28.74 4.46 7.78
CA ASN A 237 -30.06 4.18 8.36
C ASN A 237 -30.13 4.20 9.91
N GLY A 238 -29.61 5.25 10.55
CA GLY A 238 -29.80 5.44 12.00
C GLY A 238 -28.82 4.65 12.88
N ARG A 239 -27.68 4.23 12.30
CA ARG A 239 -26.55 3.54 12.96
C ARG A 239 -26.83 2.10 13.39
N HIS A 240 -26.35 1.13 12.62
CA HIS A 240 -26.53 -0.30 12.89
C HIS A 240 -25.73 -0.73 14.14
N PRO A 241 -26.38 -0.98 15.30
CA PRO A 241 -25.68 -1.13 16.58
C PRO A 241 -24.75 -2.34 16.60
N THR A 242 -25.10 -3.42 15.91
CA THR A 242 -24.24 -4.62 15.78
C THR A 242 -22.88 -4.26 15.17
N TRP A 243 -22.88 -3.52 14.07
CA TRP A 243 -21.65 -3.21 13.33
C TRP A 243 -20.86 -2.08 13.99
N ILE A 244 -21.54 -1.07 14.56
CA ILE A 244 -20.89 -0.06 15.40
C ILE A 244 -20.16 -0.72 16.58
N ASN A 245 -20.82 -1.62 17.31
CA ASN A 245 -20.22 -2.31 18.44
C ASN A 245 -19.09 -3.24 18.00
N PHE A 246 -19.26 -3.97 16.89
CA PHE A 246 -18.21 -4.81 16.32
C PHE A 246 -16.96 -4.01 15.96
N LEU A 247 -17.12 -2.89 15.25
CA LEU A 247 -16.00 -2.00 14.90
C LEU A 247 -15.30 -1.46 16.16
N ASN A 248 -16.06 -0.90 17.09
CA ASN A 248 -15.52 -0.32 18.32
C ASN A 248 -14.82 -1.33 19.24
N SER A 249 -15.33 -2.55 19.34
CA SER A 249 -14.80 -3.55 20.27
C SER A 249 -13.74 -4.46 19.66
N GLN A 250 -13.78 -4.70 18.35
CA GLN A 250 -12.93 -5.73 17.72
C GLN A 250 -11.99 -5.21 16.63
N LYS A 251 -12.29 -4.08 15.99
CA LYS A 251 -11.54 -3.65 14.80
C LYS A 251 -10.77 -2.36 14.96
N TRP A 252 -11.38 -1.32 15.54
CA TRP A 252 -10.67 -0.08 15.81
C TRP A 252 -9.51 -0.21 16.81
N PRO A 253 -9.63 -0.96 17.92
CA PRO A 253 -8.52 -1.05 18.87
C PRO A 253 -7.26 -1.71 18.29
N PRO A 254 -7.33 -2.89 17.61
CA PRO A 254 -6.15 -3.47 16.97
C PRO A 254 -5.55 -2.60 15.86
N LEU A 255 -6.39 -1.89 15.11
CA LEU A 255 -5.93 -0.94 14.09
C LEU A 255 -5.15 0.21 14.73
N ALA A 256 -5.68 0.82 15.79
CA ALA A 256 -5.01 1.89 16.51
C ALA A 256 -3.69 1.43 17.14
N ASP A 257 -3.66 0.20 17.69
CA ASP A 257 -2.46 -0.41 18.26
C ASP A 257 -1.38 -0.67 17.19
N TYR A 258 -1.74 -1.25 16.04
CA TYR A 258 -0.81 -1.45 14.93
C TYR A 258 -0.14 -0.14 14.50
N TYR A 259 -0.93 0.92 14.32
CA TYR A 259 -0.43 2.21 13.88
C TYR A 259 0.34 2.99 14.96
N ALA A 260 0.08 2.72 16.25
CA ALA A 260 0.94 3.23 17.32
C ALA A 260 2.36 2.63 17.26
N HIS A 261 2.52 1.44 16.67
CA HIS A 261 3.81 0.79 16.43
C HIS A 261 4.46 1.15 15.08
N LEU A 262 3.98 2.21 14.42
CA LEU A 262 4.59 2.80 13.23
C LEU A 262 5.12 4.23 13.49
N PRO A 263 6.00 4.45 14.48
CA PRO A 263 6.59 5.76 14.71
C PRO A 263 7.36 6.22 13.46
N GLY A 264 7.12 7.47 13.06
CA GLY A 264 7.65 8.02 11.82
C GLY A 264 6.89 7.63 10.55
N GLY A 265 5.73 6.96 10.71
CA GLY A 265 4.71 6.85 9.67
C GLY A 265 5.07 5.96 8.49
N GLY A 266 4.34 6.15 7.40
CA GLY A 266 4.47 5.33 6.19
C GLY A 266 3.76 3.98 6.32
N SER A 267 4.23 3.00 5.54
CA SER A 267 3.69 1.64 5.49
C SER A 267 4.81 0.60 5.48
N ARG A 268 4.58 -0.53 6.15
CA ARG A 268 5.45 -1.71 6.10
C ARG A 268 5.35 -2.46 4.76
N GLU A 269 4.26 -2.27 4.02
CA GLU A 269 4.07 -2.77 2.65
C GLU A 269 4.91 -2.00 1.59
N GLY A 270 5.77 -1.08 2.01
CA GLY A 270 6.52 -0.19 1.12
C GLY A 270 5.75 1.03 0.65
N THR A 271 6.34 1.80 -0.26
CA THR A 271 5.79 3.08 -0.71
C THR A 271 4.71 2.92 -1.77
N GLY A 272 4.81 1.94 -2.67
CA GLY A 272 3.78 1.71 -3.69
C GLY A 272 2.43 1.35 -3.06
N TYR A 273 2.38 0.24 -2.31
CA TYR A 273 1.17 -0.17 -1.57
C TYR A 273 0.84 0.74 -0.39
N GLY A 274 1.82 1.46 0.17
CA GLY A 274 1.58 2.46 1.20
C GLY A 274 0.60 3.57 0.80
N THR A 275 0.43 3.83 -0.51
CA THR A 275 -0.61 4.76 -0.99
C THR A 275 -2.03 4.31 -0.68
N ALA A 276 -2.28 3.01 -0.43
CA ALA A 276 -3.59 2.49 -0.05
C ALA A 276 -4.13 3.10 1.26
N GLN A 277 -3.25 3.63 2.12
CA GLN A 277 -3.64 4.38 3.32
C GLN A 277 -4.50 5.61 3.03
N MET A 278 -4.54 6.10 1.78
CA MET A 278 -5.52 7.12 1.35
C MET A 278 -6.97 6.69 1.66
N ARG A 279 -7.29 5.40 1.54
CA ARG A 279 -8.63 4.85 1.87
C ARG A 279 -8.86 4.86 3.37
N LEU A 280 -7.85 4.47 4.15
CA LEU A 280 -7.89 4.50 5.61
C LEU A 280 -8.06 5.93 6.16
N PHE A 281 -7.38 6.92 5.58
CA PHE A 281 -7.49 8.31 6.03
C PHE A 281 -8.84 8.92 5.66
N THR A 282 -9.41 8.59 4.50
CA THR A 282 -10.82 8.88 4.20
C THR A 282 -11.73 8.28 5.28
N LEU A 283 -11.50 7.03 5.68
CA LEU A 283 -12.30 6.35 6.69
C LEU A 283 -12.19 7.00 8.08
N TYR A 284 -11.00 7.44 8.50
CA TYR A 284 -10.83 8.22 9.74
C TYR A 284 -11.64 9.51 9.71
N ARG A 285 -11.62 10.26 8.60
CA ARG A 285 -12.40 11.48 8.45
C ARG A 285 -13.89 11.20 8.60
N ILE A 286 -14.41 10.25 7.84
CA ILE A 286 -15.85 9.93 7.83
C ILE A 286 -16.32 9.41 9.18
N TRP A 287 -15.52 8.57 9.83
CA TRP A 287 -15.85 8.07 11.16
C TRP A 287 -15.87 9.19 12.19
N ARG A 288 -14.88 10.10 12.17
CA ARG A 288 -14.83 11.28 13.03
C ARG A 288 -16.05 12.18 12.82
N ASP A 289 -16.34 12.53 11.57
CA ASP A 289 -17.42 13.46 11.23
C ASP A 289 -18.78 12.86 11.63
N ALA A 290 -18.98 11.56 11.41
CA ALA A 290 -20.23 10.90 11.76
C ALA A 290 -20.38 10.55 13.25
N THR A 291 -19.30 10.26 13.98
CA THR A 291 -19.40 9.73 15.37
C THR A 291 -18.81 10.63 16.45
N GLY A 292 -17.98 11.61 16.08
CA GLY A 292 -17.18 12.41 17.00
C GLY A 292 -15.90 11.71 17.49
N VAL A 293 -15.65 10.44 17.14
CA VAL A 293 -14.46 9.69 17.57
C VAL A 293 -13.33 9.87 16.56
N ASP A 294 -12.21 10.46 17.00
CA ASP A 294 -11.07 10.80 16.14
C ASP A 294 -9.92 9.79 16.25
N TYR A 295 -9.99 8.71 15.48
CA TYR A 295 -8.89 7.73 15.40
C TYR A 295 -7.66 8.25 14.66
N GLY A 296 -7.83 9.19 13.72
CA GLY A 296 -6.72 9.74 12.95
C GLY A 296 -5.73 10.55 13.77
N ASN A 297 -6.16 11.07 14.93
CA ASN A 297 -5.32 11.78 15.89
C ASN A 297 -5.11 11.01 17.21
N ALA A 298 -5.46 9.72 17.27
CA ALA A 298 -5.24 8.88 18.45
C ALA A 298 -3.75 8.55 18.69
N ASN A 299 -2.92 8.64 17.65
CA ASN A 299 -1.47 8.48 17.70
C ASN A 299 -0.80 9.37 16.64
N SER A 300 0.53 9.31 16.50
CA SER A 300 1.28 10.17 15.57
C SER A 300 1.28 9.68 14.12
N HIS A 301 0.70 8.52 13.80
CA HIS A 301 0.85 7.88 12.48
C HIS A 301 0.51 8.82 11.33
N LEU A 302 -0.57 9.58 11.47
CA LEU A 302 -1.04 10.46 10.40
C LEU A 302 -0.11 11.67 10.20
N THR A 303 0.34 12.32 11.28
CA THR A 303 1.30 13.43 11.22
C THR A 303 2.68 12.98 10.75
N ASP A 304 3.06 11.79 11.18
CA ASP A 304 4.32 11.18 10.78
C ASP A 304 4.28 10.77 9.30
N THR A 305 3.15 10.28 8.81
CA THR A 305 2.98 9.92 7.39
C THR A 305 3.07 11.14 6.47
N ILE A 306 2.62 12.32 6.91
CA ILE A 306 2.85 13.59 6.19
C ILE A 306 4.36 13.85 6.04
N SER A 307 5.11 13.72 7.14
CA SER A 307 6.55 13.91 7.14
C SER A 307 7.27 12.85 6.30
N TYR A 308 6.87 11.58 6.44
CA TYR A 308 7.36 10.43 5.68
C TYR A 308 7.28 10.69 4.18
N TRP A 309 6.09 11.00 3.64
CA TRP A 309 5.91 11.19 2.20
C TRP A 309 6.64 12.44 1.68
N THR A 310 6.72 13.48 2.50
CA THR A 310 7.51 14.68 2.19
C THR A 310 8.99 14.34 2.04
N HIS A 311 9.54 13.53 2.94
CA HIS A 311 10.93 13.08 2.91
C HIS A 311 11.23 11.98 1.90
N ALA A 312 10.25 11.12 1.58
CA ALA A 312 10.35 10.06 0.59
C ALA A 312 10.29 10.59 -0.85
N THR A 313 9.75 11.80 -1.07
CA THR A 313 9.67 12.44 -2.39
C THR A 313 11.04 12.97 -2.83
N VAL A 314 11.51 12.61 -4.01
CA VAL A 314 12.84 13.05 -4.50
C VAL A 314 12.87 14.58 -4.76
N PRO A 315 14.05 15.22 -4.82
CA PRO A 315 14.22 16.67 -5.01
C PRO A 315 13.48 17.29 -6.21
N THR A 316 13.27 16.54 -7.30
CA THR A 316 12.49 16.98 -8.47
C THR A 316 10.98 17.00 -8.23
N LEU A 317 10.52 16.49 -7.07
CA LEU A 317 9.12 16.48 -6.64
C LEU A 317 8.16 15.79 -7.62
N ASP A 318 8.67 14.87 -8.43
CA ASP A 318 7.93 14.10 -9.44
C ASP A 318 7.91 12.60 -9.15
N ARG A 319 8.81 12.12 -8.28
CA ARG A 319 8.99 10.70 -7.93
C ARG A 319 9.19 10.51 -6.43
N PHE A 320 9.17 9.26 -5.98
CA PHE A 320 9.35 8.88 -4.58
C PHE A 320 10.30 7.68 -4.41
N ALA A 321 10.71 7.41 -3.17
CA ALA A 321 11.55 6.27 -2.80
C ALA A 321 10.86 4.94 -3.17
N PRO A 322 11.43 4.07 -4.02
CA PRO A 322 10.79 2.82 -4.44
C PRO A 322 11.05 1.68 -3.45
N PHE A 323 10.44 1.75 -2.26
CA PHE A 323 10.43 0.65 -1.30
C PHE A 323 9.27 -0.29 -1.59
N GLY A 324 9.51 -1.59 -1.53
CA GLY A 324 8.48 -2.59 -1.79
C GLY A 324 7.97 -2.59 -3.24
N ASP A 325 6.88 -3.31 -3.44
CA ASP A 325 6.19 -3.42 -4.73
C ASP A 325 5.65 -2.05 -5.19
N GLN A 326 5.72 -1.81 -6.50
CA GLN A 326 5.24 -0.61 -7.18
C GLN A 326 3.96 -0.93 -7.96
N SER A 327 2.86 -1.08 -7.23
CA SER A 327 1.58 -1.65 -7.70
C SER A 327 0.94 -1.00 -8.92
N ARG A 328 1.16 0.31 -9.15
CA ARG A 328 0.55 1.04 -10.27
C ARG A 328 1.45 1.09 -11.50
N ASN A 329 2.70 1.42 -11.29
CA ASN A 329 3.71 1.64 -12.32
C ASN A 329 5.06 1.34 -11.67
N SER A 330 5.89 0.53 -12.34
CA SER A 330 7.22 0.18 -11.88
C SER A 330 8.07 1.43 -11.60
N ILE A 331 7.97 2.47 -12.43
CA ILE A 331 8.62 3.75 -12.14
C ILE A 331 7.82 4.48 -11.05
N PRO A 332 8.45 4.91 -9.94
CA PRO A 332 7.77 5.49 -8.78
C PRO A 332 7.40 6.95 -9.02
N GLU A 333 6.60 7.22 -10.05
CA GLU A 333 6.08 8.54 -10.37
C GLU A 333 4.94 8.91 -9.42
N LEU A 334 4.94 10.15 -8.95
CA LEU A 334 3.81 10.67 -8.19
C LEU A 334 2.54 10.64 -9.03
N TYR A 335 1.44 10.36 -8.35
CA TYR A 335 0.11 10.24 -8.96
C TYR A 335 -0.97 10.74 -8.00
N ASP A 336 -2.19 10.85 -8.50
CA ASP A 336 -3.40 11.19 -7.77
C ASP A 336 -3.52 10.49 -6.40
N TYR A 337 -3.10 9.22 -6.26
CA TYR A 337 -3.16 8.49 -4.98
C TYR A 337 -2.31 9.13 -3.88
N HIS A 338 -1.11 9.59 -4.23
CA HIS A 338 -0.22 10.29 -3.30
C HIS A 338 -0.81 11.63 -2.88
N ARG A 339 -1.38 12.36 -3.86
CA ARG A 339 -2.09 13.61 -3.60
C ARG A 339 -3.29 13.39 -2.68
N ARG A 340 -4.09 12.36 -2.92
CA ARG A 340 -5.26 12.01 -2.11
C ARG A 340 -4.85 11.67 -0.70
N LEU A 341 -3.84 10.82 -0.53
CA LEU A 341 -3.29 10.46 0.77
C LEU A 341 -2.93 11.71 1.57
N MET A 342 -2.21 12.66 0.96
CA MET A 342 -1.79 13.89 1.63
C MET A 342 -2.95 14.87 1.90
N LEU A 343 -3.94 14.96 1.00
CA LEU A 343 -5.15 15.76 1.22
C LEU A 343 -5.97 15.25 2.40
N GLU A 344 -6.20 13.93 2.46
CA GLU A 344 -6.94 13.30 3.55
C GLU A 344 -6.18 13.42 4.88
N ALA A 345 -4.87 13.16 4.87
CA ALA A 345 -4.04 13.37 6.05
C ALA A 345 -4.11 14.83 6.56
N ARG A 346 -3.97 15.81 5.66
CA ARG A 346 -4.09 17.23 6.01
C ARG A 346 -5.46 17.57 6.61
N ALA A 347 -6.53 17.02 6.05
CA ALA A 347 -7.91 17.27 6.50
C ALA A 347 -8.20 16.65 7.88
N VAL A 348 -7.58 15.51 8.18
CA VAL A 348 -7.79 14.80 9.44
C VAL A 348 -6.90 15.32 10.56
N THR A 349 -5.61 15.56 10.32
CA THR A 349 -4.67 15.95 11.38
C THR A 349 -5.12 17.23 12.09
N ASN A 350 -4.96 17.29 13.41
CA ASN A 350 -5.17 18.50 14.20
C ASN A 350 -3.89 19.32 14.45
N LYS A 351 -2.74 18.90 13.90
CA LYS A 351 -1.44 19.57 14.12
C LYS A 351 -1.17 20.64 13.06
N PRO A 352 -1.07 21.94 13.44
CA PRO A 352 -0.84 23.03 12.48
C PRO A 352 0.45 22.86 11.67
N GLU A 353 1.54 22.40 12.30
CA GLU A 353 2.82 22.16 11.64
C GLU A 353 2.73 21.09 10.53
N ALA A 354 2.03 19.98 10.80
CA ALA A 354 1.83 18.93 9.81
C ALA A 354 0.95 19.42 8.66
N ARG A 355 -0.10 20.21 8.95
CA ARG A 355 -0.90 20.85 7.89
C ARG A 355 -0.07 21.79 7.04
N ALA A 356 0.86 22.55 7.62
CA ALA A 356 1.75 23.45 6.88
C ALA A 356 2.70 22.67 5.95
N ILE A 357 3.31 21.58 6.44
CA ILE A 357 4.16 20.68 5.64
C ILE A 357 3.35 20.07 4.48
N ALA A 358 2.16 19.52 4.77
CA ALA A 358 1.29 18.96 3.76
C ALA A 358 0.88 20.00 2.71
N SER A 359 0.56 21.23 3.13
CA SER A 359 0.20 22.32 2.22
C SER A 359 1.38 22.70 1.32
N TRP A 360 2.60 22.78 1.87
CA TRP A 360 3.80 23.00 1.07
C TRP A 360 3.96 21.89 0.03
N TRP A 361 3.90 20.62 0.45
CA TRP A 361 4.10 19.48 -0.45
C TRP A 361 3.06 19.45 -1.57
N LEU A 362 1.77 19.55 -1.24
CA LEU A 362 0.65 19.56 -2.19
C LEU A 362 0.74 20.70 -3.22
N ASN A 363 1.33 21.82 -2.81
CA ASN A 363 1.57 22.99 -3.65
C ASN A 363 2.95 22.99 -4.30
N ASN A 364 3.73 21.90 -4.25
CA ASN A 364 5.06 21.85 -4.85
C ASN A 364 5.31 20.63 -5.76
N ILE A 365 4.63 19.52 -5.54
CA ILE A 365 4.74 18.30 -6.36
C ILE A 365 4.32 18.47 -7.83
N SER A 366 4.72 17.51 -8.68
CA SER A 366 4.31 17.43 -10.09
C SER A 366 2.79 17.29 -10.28
N VAL A 367 2.09 16.66 -9.32
CA VAL A 367 0.63 16.45 -9.36
C VAL A 367 -0.10 17.55 -8.58
N ARG A 368 -0.27 18.71 -9.23
CA ARG A 368 -0.92 19.89 -8.63
C ARG A 368 -2.44 19.79 -8.50
N GLN A 369 -3.04 18.86 -9.22
CA GLN A 369 -4.46 18.55 -9.19
C GLN A 369 -4.65 17.09 -9.61
N MET A 370 -5.77 16.48 -9.23
CA MET A 370 -6.15 15.15 -9.70
C MET A 370 -6.26 15.15 -11.22
N THR A 371 -5.71 14.11 -11.85
CA THR A 371 -5.62 13.96 -13.30
C THR A 371 -6.65 12.97 -13.85
N SER A 372 -7.14 12.05 -13.01
CA SER A 372 -8.13 11.04 -13.40
C SER A 372 -9.49 11.31 -12.80
N GLY A 373 -10.54 11.14 -13.61
CA GLY A 373 -11.94 11.44 -13.25
C GLY A 373 -12.39 10.79 -11.95
N PHE A 374 -12.08 9.49 -11.80
CA PHE A 374 -12.39 8.71 -10.59
C PHE A 374 -11.72 9.20 -9.30
N ASN A 375 -10.80 10.18 -9.38
CA ASN A 375 -10.20 10.84 -8.21
C ASN A 375 -10.69 12.27 -7.98
N PHE A 376 -11.47 12.87 -8.89
CA PHE A 376 -11.80 14.31 -8.83
C PHE A 376 -12.52 14.72 -7.54
N ARG A 377 -13.36 13.85 -6.95
CA ARG A 377 -14.05 14.14 -5.68
C ARG A 377 -13.08 14.45 -4.53
N HIS A 378 -11.89 13.83 -4.53
CA HIS A 378 -10.92 13.98 -3.45
C HIS A 378 -10.19 15.33 -3.52
N ASP A 379 -10.12 15.94 -4.70
CA ASP A 379 -9.54 17.27 -4.91
C ASP A 379 -10.43 18.40 -4.41
N LEU A 380 -11.65 18.09 -3.94
CA LEU A 380 -12.52 19.04 -3.23
C LEU A 380 -12.00 19.35 -1.82
N LEU A 381 -11.14 18.50 -1.26
CA LEU A 381 -10.44 18.81 -0.01
C LEU A 381 -9.44 19.94 -0.28
N PRO A 382 -9.40 20.99 0.56
CA PRO A 382 -8.49 22.11 0.34
C PRO A 382 -7.04 21.66 0.56
N ALA A 383 -6.18 21.94 -0.40
CA ALA A 383 -4.73 21.73 -0.27
C ALA A 383 -4.08 22.68 0.76
N GLY A 384 -4.79 23.76 1.14
CA GLY A 384 -4.23 24.86 1.92
C GLY A 384 -3.34 25.78 1.08
N THR A 385 -2.93 26.89 1.69
CA THR A 385 -2.03 27.86 1.06
C THR A 385 -0.72 27.93 1.84
N GLY A 386 0.36 28.27 1.13
CA GLY A 386 1.68 28.45 1.73
C GLY A 386 2.27 27.17 2.33
N GLY A 387 2.90 27.33 3.49
CA GLY A 387 3.71 26.30 4.14
C GLY A 387 5.18 26.36 3.75
N THR A 388 6.04 25.78 4.58
CA THR A 388 7.46 25.59 4.31
C THR A 388 7.80 24.10 4.37
N PRO A 389 8.82 23.64 3.65
CA PRO A 389 9.28 22.29 3.84
C PRO A 389 9.82 22.10 5.27
N PRO A 390 9.88 20.86 5.78
CA PRO A 390 10.48 20.58 7.09
C PRO A 390 11.89 21.14 7.22
N ALA A 391 12.22 21.78 8.35
CA ALA A 391 13.58 22.27 8.59
C ALA A 391 14.61 21.13 8.72
N ASN A 392 14.17 20.00 9.30
CA ASN A 392 14.98 18.79 9.35
C ASN A 392 15.17 18.25 7.94
N LEU A 393 16.42 17.94 7.58
CA LEU A 393 16.75 17.35 6.28
C LEU A 393 16.88 15.82 6.35
N THR A 394 16.96 15.26 7.55
CA THR A 394 17.10 13.82 7.81
C THR A 394 15.93 13.30 8.64
N TYR A 395 15.20 12.32 8.09
CA TYR A 395 14.01 11.74 8.70
C TYR A 395 14.15 10.22 8.81
N SER A 396 13.93 9.70 10.02
CA SER A 396 14.03 8.27 10.32
C SER A 396 12.67 7.76 10.76
N ALA A 397 12.03 6.97 9.92
CA ALA A 397 10.78 6.28 10.20
C ALA A 397 11.07 4.91 10.81
N THR A 398 11.28 4.88 12.13
CA THR A 398 11.72 3.66 12.82
C THR A 398 10.68 2.54 12.79
N GLY A 399 9.39 2.87 12.65
CA GLY A 399 8.32 1.89 12.52
C GLY A 399 8.35 1.05 11.23
N THR A 400 8.86 1.64 10.15
CA THR A 400 9.06 0.98 8.85
C THR A 400 10.51 0.61 8.59
N GLY A 401 11.46 1.19 9.34
CA GLY A 401 12.89 1.00 9.10
C GLY A 401 13.46 1.89 8.00
N HIS A 402 12.72 2.90 7.55
CA HIS A 402 13.15 3.76 6.44
C HIS A 402 13.85 5.02 6.94
N LEU A 403 14.97 5.35 6.31
CA LEU A 403 15.73 6.57 6.53
C LEU A 403 15.76 7.37 5.23
N PHE A 404 15.52 8.66 5.34
CA PHE A 404 15.66 9.62 4.26
C PHE A 404 16.61 10.74 4.68
N SER A 405 17.47 11.19 3.77
CA SER A 405 18.22 12.43 3.97
C SER A 405 18.38 13.19 2.67
N ARG A 406 18.54 14.52 2.75
CA ARG A 406 18.81 15.38 1.60
C ARG A 406 19.72 16.55 1.95
N THR A 407 20.42 17.11 0.99
CA THR A 407 21.28 18.29 1.23
C THR A 407 20.53 19.62 1.25
N GLY A 408 19.26 19.63 0.84
CA GLY A 408 18.41 20.81 0.72
C GLY A 408 17.02 20.44 0.19
N TRP A 409 16.14 21.43 0.05
CA TRP A 409 14.79 21.26 -0.53
C TRP A 409 14.67 21.81 -1.96
N ASP A 410 15.74 22.39 -2.48
CA ASP A 410 15.83 22.78 -3.88
C ASP A 410 15.96 21.54 -4.79
N ARG A 411 15.72 21.75 -6.10
CA ARG A 411 15.72 20.67 -7.11
C ARG A 411 17.12 20.10 -7.40
N GLU A 412 18.17 20.76 -6.90
CA GLU A 412 19.58 20.40 -7.07
C GLU A 412 20.13 19.61 -5.87
N ALA A 413 19.32 19.44 -4.82
CA ALA A 413 19.69 18.66 -3.66
C ALA A 413 20.04 17.21 -4.04
N MET A 414 21.04 16.66 -3.37
CA MET A 414 21.28 15.21 -3.38
C MET A 414 20.42 14.58 -2.29
N TRP A 415 19.83 13.43 -2.58
CA TRP A 415 18.90 12.72 -1.71
C TRP A 415 19.27 11.25 -1.59
N VAL A 416 19.12 10.72 -0.38
CA VAL A 416 19.39 9.32 -0.01
C VAL A 416 18.16 8.72 0.65
N ALA A 417 17.83 7.48 0.28
CA ALA A 417 16.97 6.61 1.06
C ALA A 417 17.72 5.34 1.46
N PHE A 418 17.40 4.80 2.63
CA PHE A 418 18.00 3.57 3.18
C PHE A 418 16.98 2.80 4.00
N THR A 419 17.04 1.46 3.97
CA THR A 419 16.14 0.59 4.75
C THR A 419 16.90 -0.36 5.66
N ALA A 420 16.50 -0.38 6.93
CA ALA A 420 16.92 -1.33 7.95
C ALA A 420 15.88 -1.34 9.10
N GLY A 421 14.99 -2.32 9.08
CA GLY A 421 13.90 -2.44 10.05
C GLY A 421 13.11 -3.74 9.91
N PRO A 422 11.81 -3.73 10.24
CA PRO A 422 10.94 -4.88 10.04
C PRO A 422 10.84 -5.24 8.55
N TYR A 423 11.15 -6.49 8.21
CA TYR A 423 10.79 -7.09 6.92
C TYR A 423 9.56 -7.97 7.14
N VAL A 424 8.39 -7.35 6.99
CA VAL A 424 7.07 -7.95 7.18
C VAL A 424 6.10 -7.41 6.14
N GLU A 425 5.00 -8.13 5.93
CA GLU A 425 3.96 -7.86 4.93
C GLU A 425 4.33 -8.35 3.52
N SER A 426 3.30 -8.69 2.73
CA SER A 426 3.46 -9.40 1.46
C SER A 426 4.14 -8.60 0.36
N HIS A 427 4.13 -7.26 0.45
CA HIS A 427 4.71 -6.37 -0.56
C HIS A 427 6.07 -5.80 -0.15
N ALA A 428 6.58 -6.17 1.02
CA ALA A 428 7.95 -5.83 1.43
C ALA A 428 8.97 -6.70 0.69
N HIS A 429 10.16 -6.18 0.45
CA HIS A 429 11.19 -6.86 -0.33
C HIS A 429 12.28 -7.47 0.55
N GLN A 430 13.09 -8.36 -0.04
CA GLN A 430 14.35 -8.81 0.53
C GLN A 430 15.44 -7.73 0.39
N ASP A 431 15.18 -6.54 0.93
CA ASP A 431 15.93 -5.32 0.67
C ASP A 431 16.60 -4.73 1.91
N GLN A 432 16.66 -5.45 3.03
CA GLN A 432 17.30 -4.96 4.24
C GLN A 432 18.76 -4.61 3.96
N GLY A 433 19.12 -3.35 4.24
CA GLY A 433 20.42 -2.77 3.90
C GLY A 433 20.47 -2.06 2.54
N ALA A 434 19.41 -2.05 1.75
CA ALA A 434 19.39 -1.37 0.46
C ALA A 434 19.37 0.15 0.61
N PHE A 435 20.02 0.84 -0.34
CA PHE A 435 19.96 2.30 -0.44
C PHE A 435 19.54 2.76 -1.84
N THR A 436 19.02 3.98 -1.94
CA THR A 436 18.79 4.71 -3.20
C THR A 436 19.49 6.06 -3.12
N LEU A 437 20.10 6.49 -4.21
CA LEU A 437 20.80 7.76 -4.32
C LEU A 437 20.28 8.53 -5.55
N PHE A 438 19.94 9.80 -5.34
CA PHE A 438 19.35 10.68 -6.35
C PHE A 438 20.03 12.04 -6.34
N SER A 439 20.35 12.57 -7.53
CA SER A 439 20.71 13.97 -7.74
C SER A 439 20.28 14.37 -9.14
N ARG A 440 19.25 15.21 -9.25
CA ARG A 440 18.46 15.52 -10.47
C ARG A 440 17.76 14.33 -11.13
N ASP A 441 18.35 13.14 -11.07
CA ASP A 441 17.80 11.86 -11.52
C ASP A 441 18.43 10.72 -10.70
N TRP A 442 18.04 9.47 -11.00
CA TRP A 442 18.58 8.29 -10.35
C TRP A 442 20.10 8.14 -10.59
N MET A 443 20.89 8.13 -9.51
CA MET A 443 22.29 7.76 -9.54
C MET A 443 22.44 6.26 -9.30
N ALA A 444 21.76 5.77 -8.26
CA ALA A 444 21.64 4.36 -7.93
C ALA A 444 20.23 4.09 -7.37
N VAL A 445 19.54 3.07 -7.89
CA VAL A 445 18.14 2.76 -7.53
C VAL A 445 17.86 1.28 -7.78
N THR A 446 16.93 0.68 -7.02
CA THR A 446 16.52 -0.73 -7.25
C THR A 446 16.12 -0.98 -8.71
N SER A 447 16.54 -2.10 -9.30
CA SER A 447 16.10 -2.46 -10.65
C SER A 447 14.65 -2.91 -10.73
N ASN A 448 13.96 -3.08 -9.59
CA ASN A 448 12.52 -3.32 -9.58
C ASN A 448 11.76 -2.24 -10.37
N ILE A 449 12.24 -0.99 -10.35
CA ILE A 449 11.57 0.10 -11.08
C ILE A 449 11.63 -0.04 -12.61
N TRP A 450 12.55 -0.86 -13.12
CA TRP A 450 12.71 -1.13 -14.55
C TRP A 450 12.16 -2.51 -14.95
N SER A 451 11.62 -3.26 -14.00
CA SER A 451 10.93 -4.52 -14.30
C SER A 451 9.62 -4.24 -15.05
N SER A 452 9.06 -5.26 -15.69
CA SER A 452 7.76 -5.13 -16.35
C SER A 452 6.58 -5.00 -15.38
N SER A 453 6.77 -5.41 -14.14
CA SER A 453 5.70 -5.64 -13.16
C SER A 453 5.76 -4.66 -11.98
N GLY A 454 6.97 -4.23 -11.60
CA GLY A 454 7.20 -3.44 -10.40
C GLY A 454 7.11 -4.26 -9.10
N ILE A 455 7.06 -5.59 -9.17
CA ILE A 455 6.85 -6.47 -8.01
C ILE A 455 7.97 -7.50 -7.81
N GLU A 456 9.17 -7.18 -8.26
CA GLU A 456 10.33 -8.07 -8.15
C GLU A 456 11.00 -7.91 -6.79
N GLN A 457 10.69 -8.83 -5.86
CA GLN A 457 11.05 -8.73 -4.44
C GLN A 457 12.45 -9.25 -4.07
N ASP A 458 13.12 -9.92 -5.00
CA ASP A 458 14.35 -10.65 -4.74
C ASP A 458 15.53 -9.74 -4.37
N THR A 459 16.40 -10.23 -3.47
CA THR A 459 17.65 -9.58 -3.05
C THR A 459 18.49 -9.09 -4.25
N THR A 460 18.40 -9.75 -5.40
CA THR A 460 19.16 -9.42 -6.62
C THR A 460 18.78 -8.10 -7.29
N MET A 461 17.67 -7.48 -6.89
CA MET A 461 17.16 -6.22 -7.44
C MET A 461 17.67 -4.97 -6.72
N HIS A 462 18.35 -5.12 -5.57
CA HIS A 462 18.58 -4.03 -4.63
C HIS A 462 20.06 -3.65 -4.44
N ASN A 463 20.32 -2.39 -4.08
CA ASN A 463 21.66 -1.87 -3.82
C ASN A 463 22.20 -2.30 -2.44
N LEU A 464 22.61 -3.56 -2.32
CA LEU A 464 23.06 -4.19 -1.07
C LEU A 464 24.28 -5.12 -1.26
N VAL A 465 24.72 -5.79 -0.19
CA VAL A 465 25.63 -6.94 -0.33
C VAL A 465 24.78 -8.19 -0.52
N ARG A 466 24.87 -8.80 -1.70
CA ARG A 466 24.28 -10.11 -2.00
C ARG A 466 25.23 -11.19 -1.53
N PHE A 467 24.71 -12.17 -0.78
CA PHE A 467 25.48 -13.35 -0.40
C PHE A 467 25.10 -14.54 -1.28
N GLU A 468 26.10 -15.31 -1.69
CA GLU A 468 25.91 -16.51 -2.51
C GLU A 468 26.60 -17.70 -1.84
N ARG A 469 25.90 -18.83 -1.78
CA ARG A 469 26.44 -20.11 -1.30
C ARG A 469 26.25 -21.16 -2.38
N SER A 470 27.34 -21.80 -2.80
CA SER A 470 27.33 -22.80 -3.87
C SER A 470 26.67 -22.33 -5.17
N GLY A 471 26.83 -21.04 -5.52
CA GLY A 471 26.26 -20.43 -6.73
C GLY A 471 24.82 -19.95 -6.62
N SER A 472 24.15 -20.18 -5.49
CA SER A 472 22.78 -19.72 -5.23
C SER A 472 22.77 -18.53 -4.30
N VAL A 473 21.87 -17.57 -4.55
CA VAL A 473 21.63 -16.43 -3.67
C VAL A 473 21.06 -16.93 -2.35
N VAL A 474 21.59 -16.43 -1.23
CA VAL A 474 21.00 -16.63 0.10
C VAL A 474 19.93 -15.57 0.29
N PRO A 475 18.64 -15.92 0.38
CA PRO A 475 17.57 -14.94 0.50
C PRO A 475 17.49 -14.36 1.91
N GLN A 476 17.01 -13.13 2.01
CA GLN A 476 16.51 -12.59 3.28
C GLN A 476 15.16 -13.24 3.63
N ARG A 477 14.80 -13.27 4.91
CA ARG A 477 13.60 -13.95 5.42
C ARG A 477 12.58 -12.93 5.91
N GLU A 478 11.35 -13.04 5.42
CA GLU A 478 10.21 -12.32 5.98
C GLU A 478 9.99 -12.72 7.45
N GLY A 479 9.39 -11.82 8.24
CA GLY A 479 9.18 -12.01 9.68
C GLY A 479 10.41 -11.66 10.52
N THR A 480 11.44 -11.07 9.92
CA THR A 480 12.66 -10.64 10.61
C THR A 480 12.67 -9.13 10.82
N THR A 481 13.58 -8.66 11.68
CA THR A 481 13.72 -7.21 11.95
C THR A 481 15.19 -6.85 12.08
N SER A 482 15.67 -6.11 11.09
CA SER A 482 16.96 -5.41 11.16
C SER A 482 16.83 -4.16 12.03
N SER A 483 17.94 -3.51 12.35
CA SER A 483 17.93 -2.26 13.10
C SER A 483 18.98 -1.29 12.60
N MET A 484 18.77 0.00 12.84
CA MET A 484 19.77 1.05 12.60
C MET A 484 19.75 2.11 13.69
N VAL A 485 20.92 2.70 13.94
CA VAL A 485 21.09 3.90 14.75
C VAL A 485 21.54 5.04 13.84
N VAL A 486 20.85 6.18 13.91
CA VAL A 486 21.11 7.34 13.04
C VAL A 486 21.64 8.50 13.87
N THR A 487 22.87 8.92 13.59
CA THR A 487 23.47 10.15 14.11
C THR A 487 23.36 11.24 13.05
N ARG A 488 22.60 12.29 13.33
CA ARG A 488 22.41 13.42 12.42
C ARG A 488 23.59 14.40 12.51
N GLY A 489 24.02 14.90 11.37
CA GLY A 489 24.96 16.01 11.23
C GLY A 489 24.28 17.26 10.67
N THR A 490 25.09 18.23 10.25
CA THR A 490 24.61 19.49 9.64
C THR A 490 24.31 19.32 8.15
N ALA A 491 23.46 20.19 7.58
CA ALA A 491 23.15 20.19 6.14
C ALA A 491 22.70 18.83 5.57
N GLY A 492 21.96 18.05 6.37
CA GLY A 492 21.48 16.71 6.01
C GLY A 492 22.54 15.62 6.04
N ALA A 493 23.75 15.91 6.54
CA ALA A 493 24.73 14.90 6.81
C ALA A 493 24.21 13.89 7.85
N PHE A 494 24.60 12.63 7.74
CA PHE A 494 24.26 11.62 8.73
C PHE A 494 25.25 10.47 8.73
N VAL A 495 25.30 9.76 9.86
CA VAL A 495 25.85 8.42 9.96
C VAL A 495 24.72 7.47 10.36
N ALA A 496 24.48 6.41 9.58
CA ALA A 496 23.56 5.34 9.94
C ALA A 496 24.36 4.05 10.12
N ASP A 497 24.31 3.45 11.31
CA ASP A 497 24.94 2.16 11.59
C ASP A 497 23.83 1.11 11.76
N ALA A 498 23.75 0.18 10.81
CA ALA A 498 22.72 -0.84 10.73
C ALA A 498 23.25 -2.23 11.07
N ASN A 499 22.50 -2.97 11.89
CA ASN A 499 22.67 -4.41 12.05
C ASN A 499 21.64 -5.13 11.17
N LEU A 500 22.16 -5.83 10.16
CA LEU A 500 21.37 -6.50 9.12
C LEU A 500 21.43 -8.03 9.27
N THR A 501 22.20 -8.54 10.23
CA THR A 501 22.27 -9.97 10.56
C THR A 501 20.89 -10.63 10.71
N PRO A 502 19.91 -10.01 11.41
CA PRO A 502 18.60 -10.62 11.61
C PRO A 502 17.86 -10.95 10.31
N ALA A 503 18.12 -10.22 9.21
CA ALA A 503 17.46 -10.41 7.92
C ALA A 503 17.60 -11.83 7.37
N TYR A 504 18.60 -12.60 7.80
CA TYR A 504 18.82 -13.97 7.33
C TYR A 504 18.37 -15.06 8.33
N GLY A 505 17.93 -14.67 9.52
CA GLY A 505 17.52 -15.58 10.58
C GLY A 505 18.64 -16.47 11.16
N SER A 506 18.28 -17.29 12.15
CA SER A 506 19.22 -18.22 12.77
C SER A 506 19.65 -19.34 11.83
N GLY A 507 20.89 -19.83 12.03
CA GLY A 507 21.49 -20.90 11.21
C GLY A 507 21.89 -20.47 9.79
N SER A 508 21.79 -19.19 9.47
CA SER A 508 22.23 -18.63 8.19
C SER A 508 23.75 -18.77 7.99
N PRO A 509 24.24 -18.92 6.75
CA PRO A 509 25.66 -18.79 6.44
C PRO A 509 26.24 -17.38 6.67
N ILE A 510 25.39 -16.38 6.94
CA ILE A 510 25.76 -15.01 7.35
C ILE A 510 25.64 -14.94 8.87
N THR A 511 26.76 -15.05 9.59
CA THR A 511 26.76 -15.01 11.06
C THR A 511 26.81 -13.60 11.62
N SER A 512 27.26 -12.63 10.81
CA SER A 512 27.19 -11.21 11.11
C SER A 512 27.14 -10.41 9.80
N TRP A 513 26.31 -9.38 9.76
CA TRP A 513 26.38 -8.33 8.75
C TRP A 513 25.98 -6.98 9.37
N ARG A 514 26.90 -6.03 9.33
CA ARG A 514 26.65 -4.62 9.63
C ARG A 514 26.92 -3.77 8.40
N ARG A 515 26.12 -2.73 8.23
CA ARG A 515 26.29 -1.73 7.19
C ARG A 515 26.26 -0.34 7.79
N ARG A 516 27.28 0.45 7.51
CA ARG A 516 27.35 1.86 7.87
C ARG A 516 27.24 2.73 6.63
N LEU A 517 26.32 3.69 6.66
CA LEU A 517 26.24 4.79 5.68
C LEU A 517 26.79 6.06 6.32
N ASP A 518 27.71 6.73 5.64
CA ASP A 518 28.21 8.06 5.99
C ASP A 518 27.92 9.00 4.83
N PHE A 519 26.96 9.92 5.03
CA PHE A 519 26.55 10.89 4.02
C PHE A 519 26.94 12.28 4.46
N SER A 520 27.78 12.95 3.68
CA SER A 520 28.17 14.35 3.90
C SER A 520 28.75 14.92 2.62
N ASN A 521 28.74 16.25 2.47
CA ASN A 521 29.37 16.94 1.34
C ASN A 521 28.99 16.37 -0.04
N ARG A 522 27.72 16.00 -0.23
CA ARG A 522 27.19 15.36 -1.47
C ARG A 522 27.93 14.08 -1.87
N ALA A 523 28.44 13.33 -0.89
CA ALA A 523 29.02 12.02 -1.07
C ALA A 523 28.41 11.03 -0.07
N LEU A 524 28.19 9.80 -0.52
CA LEU A 524 27.75 8.68 0.32
C LEU A 524 28.87 7.65 0.38
N THR A 525 29.35 7.32 1.57
CA THR A 525 30.25 6.18 1.79
C THR A 525 29.47 5.05 2.46
N VAL A 526 29.50 3.87 1.85
CA VAL A 526 28.87 2.65 2.36
C VAL A 526 29.97 1.70 2.79
N THR A 527 29.95 1.30 4.06
CA THR A 527 30.88 0.35 4.64
C THR A 527 30.12 -0.87 5.14
N ASP A 528 30.45 -2.03 4.59
CA ASP A 528 29.92 -3.32 5.02
C ASP A 528 30.98 -4.09 5.79
N THR A 529 30.59 -4.70 6.90
CA THR A 529 31.39 -5.70 7.62
C THR A 529 30.55 -6.95 7.82
N PHE A 530 31.10 -8.12 7.50
CA PHE A 530 30.38 -9.38 7.59
C PHE A 530 31.27 -10.55 7.98
N GLN A 531 30.65 -11.58 8.55
CA GLN A 531 31.25 -12.86 8.86
C GLN A 531 30.44 -13.96 8.19
N LEU A 532 31.13 -14.86 7.48
CA LEU A 532 30.53 -15.86 6.63
C LEU A 532 31.03 -17.25 6.98
N THR A 533 30.16 -18.25 6.85
CA THR A 533 30.57 -19.66 6.88
C THR A 533 31.24 -20.08 5.56
N THR A 534 32.07 -21.12 5.61
CA THR A 534 32.77 -21.70 4.46
C THR A 534 31.83 -21.96 3.27
N GLY A 535 32.29 -21.63 2.06
CA GLY A 535 31.54 -21.81 0.82
C GLY A 535 30.54 -20.70 0.51
N THR A 536 30.54 -19.62 1.30
CA THR A 536 29.70 -18.43 1.10
C THR A 536 30.57 -17.26 0.65
N THR A 537 30.10 -16.52 -0.34
CA THR A 537 30.76 -15.32 -0.88
C THR A 537 29.84 -14.11 -0.78
N ALA A 538 30.42 -12.91 -0.79
CA ALA A 538 29.71 -11.65 -0.72
C ALA A 538 30.00 -10.82 -1.98
N ILE A 539 28.98 -10.18 -2.51
CA ILE A 539 29.07 -9.33 -3.70
C ILE A 539 28.36 -8.02 -3.38
N HIS A 540 29.09 -6.92 -3.37
CA HIS A 540 28.46 -5.61 -3.26
C HIS A 540 27.89 -5.22 -4.62
N GLN A 541 26.59 -4.95 -4.69
CA GLN A 541 25.89 -4.62 -5.93
C GLN A 541 25.34 -3.19 -5.93
N THR A 542 25.40 -2.53 -7.08
CA THR A 542 24.80 -1.21 -7.30
C THR A 542 24.17 -1.14 -8.68
N HIS A 543 22.87 -0.89 -8.72
CA HIS A 543 22.05 -0.80 -9.91
C HIS A 543 22.04 0.64 -10.43
N VAL A 544 22.30 0.80 -11.73
CA VAL A 544 22.50 2.08 -12.40
C VAL A 544 21.72 2.16 -13.71
N PRO A 545 21.22 3.35 -14.10
CA PRO A 545 20.31 3.47 -15.23
C PRO A 545 20.99 3.31 -16.59
N THR A 546 22.31 3.45 -16.67
CA THR A 546 23.09 3.43 -17.93
C THR A 546 24.38 2.64 -17.76
N LEU A 547 24.97 2.18 -18.86
CA LEU A 547 26.25 1.46 -18.85
C LEU A 547 27.35 2.32 -18.17
N PRO A 548 27.98 1.83 -17.09
CA PRO A 548 29.11 2.53 -16.50
C PRO A 548 30.41 2.25 -17.27
N THR A 549 31.27 3.27 -17.37
CA THR A 549 32.67 3.09 -17.73
C THR A 549 33.44 2.64 -16.49
N ILE A 550 34.16 1.52 -16.57
CA ILE A 550 34.96 0.98 -15.46
C ILE A 550 36.45 1.16 -15.76
N SER A 551 37.18 1.77 -14.82
CA SER A 551 38.63 1.92 -14.86
C SER A 551 39.21 1.63 -13.48
N GLY A 552 39.89 0.48 -13.35
CA GLY A 552 40.37 -0.01 -12.06
C GLY A 552 39.24 -0.20 -11.05
N LEU A 553 39.38 0.43 -9.88
CA LEU A 553 38.40 0.40 -8.79
C LEU A 553 37.33 1.52 -8.89
N THR A 554 37.18 2.14 -10.05
CA THR A 554 36.21 3.22 -10.28
C THR A 554 35.24 2.85 -11.39
N ALA A 555 33.94 3.02 -11.14
CA ALA A 555 32.87 2.97 -12.14
C ALA A 555 32.26 4.37 -12.27
N THR A 556 32.01 4.83 -13.50
CA THR A 556 31.44 6.16 -13.77
C THR A 556 30.31 6.07 -14.77
N THR A 557 29.16 6.65 -14.42
CA THR A 557 28.04 6.94 -15.32
C THR A 557 27.96 8.44 -15.58
N ALA A 558 27.00 8.90 -16.39
CA ALA A 558 26.77 10.33 -16.60
C ALA A 558 26.44 11.11 -15.31
N ARG A 559 25.96 10.43 -14.25
CA ARG A 559 25.49 11.08 -13.01
C ARG A 559 26.17 10.59 -11.75
N MET A 560 26.95 9.52 -11.81
CA MET A 560 27.52 8.89 -10.63
C MET A 560 28.98 8.49 -10.87
N ARG A 561 29.83 8.82 -9.92
CA ARG A 561 31.14 8.17 -9.71
C ARG A 561 31.04 7.26 -8.50
N MET A 562 31.37 5.98 -8.69
CA MET A 562 31.50 4.98 -7.64
C MET A 562 32.97 4.55 -7.52
N ARG A 563 33.54 4.59 -6.32
CA ARG A 563 34.91 4.19 -6.01
C ARG A 563 34.94 3.11 -4.95
N VAL A 564 35.61 1.99 -5.22
CA VAL A 564 35.87 0.97 -4.21
C VAL A 564 37.14 1.36 -3.46
N LEU A 565 37.01 1.64 -2.17
CA LEU A 565 38.10 2.01 -1.27
C LEU A 565 38.71 0.78 -0.57
N SER A 566 37.90 -0.27 -0.37
CA SER A 566 38.34 -1.53 0.21
C SER A 566 37.45 -2.69 -0.28
N PRO A 567 38.02 -3.88 -0.54
CA PRO A 567 39.46 -4.19 -0.51
C PRO A 567 40.21 -3.67 -1.74
N ALA A 568 41.52 -3.43 -1.60
CA ALA A 568 42.36 -2.93 -2.69
C ALA A 568 42.46 -3.92 -3.88
N GLY A 569 42.28 -5.22 -3.64
CA GLY A 569 42.27 -6.28 -4.65
C GLY A 569 40.88 -6.60 -5.23
N ALA A 570 39.88 -5.74 -5.03
CA ALA A 570 38.54 -5.98 -5.53
C ALA A 570 38.48 -5.98 -7.07
N THR A 571 37.51 -6.70 -7.63
CA THR A 571 37.19 -6.65 -9.06
C THR A 571 35.82 -6.01 -9.27
N LEU A 572 35.73 -5.11 -10.26
CA LEU A 572 34.50 -4.44 -10.64
C LEU A 572 34.06 -4.97 -12.00
N SER A 573 32.76 -5.22 -12.14
CA SER A 573 32.14 -5.59 -13.42
C SER A 573 30.78 -4.95 -13.56
N ALA A 574 30.32 -4.78 -14.80
CA ALA A 574 28.97 -4.34 -15.11
C ALA A 574 28.19 -5.51 -15.72
N VAL A 575 27.06 -5.84 -15.11
CA VAL A 575 26.14 -6.89 -15.57
C VAL A 575 24.93 -6.21 -16.20
N SER A 576 24.60 -6.55 -17.44
CA SER A 576 23.37 -6.06 -18.08
C SER A 576 22.14 -6.66 -17.39
N MET A 577 21.17 -5.81 -17.05
CA MET A 577 19.88 -6.21 -16.51
C MET A 577 18.78 -6.24 -17.58
N GLY A 578 19.14 -5.99 -18.85
CA GLY A 578 18.17 -5.71 -19.92
C GLY A 578 17.71 -4.24 -19.93
N GLY A 579 17.02 -3.84 -21.00
CA GLY A 579 16.44 -2.49 -21.10
C GLY A 579 17.43 -1.32 -21.14
N GLY A 580 18.74 -1.57 -21.26
CA GLY A 580 19.78 -0.54 -21.17
C GLY A 580 20.21 -0.21 -19.73
N HIS A 581 19.79 -1.00 -18.74
CA HIS A 581 20.14 -0.83 -17.33
C HIS A 581 21.17 -1.87 -16.88
N TYR A 582 21.94 -1.53 -15.84
CA TYR A 582 23.10 -2.31 -15.43
C TYR A 582 23.20 -2.44 -13.91
N ARG A 583 23.85 -3.52 -13.47
CA ARG A 583 24.27 -3.74 -12.08
C ARG A 583 25.79 -3.80 -12.04
N ILE A 584 26.40 -2.88 -11.29
CA ILE A 584 27.81 -2.93 -10.95
C ILE A 584 27.97 -3.98 -9.84
N GLU A 585 28.85 -4.95 -10.03
CA GLU A 585 29.22 -5.94 -9.02
C GLU A 585 30.67 -5.71 -8.58
N VAL A 586 30.89 -5.61 -7.26
CA VAL A 586 32.21 -5.61 -6.63
C VAL A 586 32.42 -6.96 -5.95
N ARG A 587 33.50 -7.65 -6.32
CA ARG A 587 33.90 -8.94 -5.76
C ARG A 587 35.28 -8.85 -5.12
N GLY A 588 35.61 -9.83 -4.26
CA GLY A 588 36.91 -9.94 -3.60
C GLY A 588 36.91 -9.55 -2.11
N GLY A 589 35.79 -9.07 -1.57
CA GLY A 589 35.62 -8.83 -0.13
C GLY A 589 35.34 -10.12 0.62
N THR A 590 36.20 -10.47 1.57
CA THR A 590 36.05 -11.64 2.45
C THR A 590 35.51 -11.29 3.83
N THR A 591 35.70 -10.05 4.29
CA THR A 591 35.25 -9.54 5.59
C THR A 591 34.44 -8.25 5.50
N GLY A 592 34.42 -7.60 4.33
CA GLY A 592 33.74 -6.33 4.15
C GLY A 592 34.01 -5.64 2.82
N TYR A 593 33.32 -4.52 2.63
CA TYR A 593 33.49 -3.59 1.52
C TYR A 593 33.48 -2.15 2.04
N THR A 594 34.18 -1.24 1.36
CA THR A 594 34.00 0.20 1.55
C THR A 594 33.91 0.85 0.17
N VAL A 595 32.76 1.46 -0.12
CA VAL A 595 32.44 2.03 -1.43
C VAL A 595 31.93 3.46 -1.26
N GLN A 596 32.50 4.38 -2.01
CA GLN A 596 32.07 5.78 -2.04
C GLN A 596 31.32 6.10 -3.34
N TYR A 597 30.25 6.87 -3.22
CA TYR A 597 29.43 7.39 -4.30
C TYR A 597 29.43 8.91 -4.26
N SER A 598 29.61 9.54 -5.42
CA SER A 598 29.52 10.99 -5.60
C SER A 598 29.01 11.32 -6.99
N GLU A 599 28.77 12.59 -7.25
CA GLU A 599 28.67 13.08 -8.63
C GLU A 599 30.05 12.92 -9.35
N PRO A 600 30.07 12.82 -10.70
CA PRO A 600 31.30 12.68 -11.49
C PRO A 600 32.21 13.92 -11.44
#